data_AF-A0A6L3ELK2-F1
#
_entry.id   AF-A0A6L3ELK2-F1
#
_cell.length_a   1.000
_cell.length_b   1.000
_cell.length_c   1.000
_cell.angle_alpha   90.00
_cell.angle_beta   90.00
_cell.angle_gamma   90.00
#
_symmetry.space_group_name_H-M   'P 1'
#
loop_
_entity.id
_entity.type
_entity.pdbx_description
1 polymer ?
#
loop_
_entity_poly.entity_id
_entity_poly.type
_entity_poly.pdbx_seq_one_letter_code
_entity_poly.pdbx_strand_id
1 'polypeptide(L)'
;MSWRIVTRSRLARQGRLLPDRIVTVAPGFGQSSMPDEIGVLLPTGAGPAALVEGLVEDPAPSRGAIVGLFLAGPFLNIELEGRRLRQAGVSWVTNLPSVVQHDREFAVQLTDVGLDPARELAALAAFREQGFRIAATVSDAQGAAAAAETGADAMVVMPRV
;
A
#
# COMPACT_ATOMS: atom_id res chain seq x y z
N MET A 1 1.64 -9.25 -7.39
CA MET A 1 1.27 -10.15 -6.26
C MET A 1 -0.16 -9.84 -5.82
N SER A 2 -0.93 -10.81 -5.31
CA SER A 2 -2.27 -10.57 -4.77
C SER A 2 -2.46 -11.23 -3.40
N TRP A 3 -3.01 -10.47 -2.46
CA TRP A 3 -3.27 -10.88 -1.08
C TRP A 3 -4.79 -10.94 -0.87
N ARG A 4 -5.31 -12.06 -0.39
CA ARG A 4 -6.76 -12.20 -0.15
C ARG A 4 -7.14 -11.63 1.22
N ILE A 5 -8.16 -10.80 1.26
CA ILE A 5 -8.73 -10.27 2.51
C ILE A 5 -9.78 -11.26 3.02
N VAL A 6 -9.58 -11.78 4.23
CA VAL A 6 -10.51 -12.69 4.91
C VAL A 6 -11.00 -12.06 6.20
N THR A 7 -12.30 -11.82 6.32
CA THR A 7 -12.91 -11.25 7.52
C THR A 7 -13.06 -12.33 8.60
N ARG A 8 -12.56 -12.09 9.82
CA ARG A 8 -12.68 -13.04 10.95
C ARG A 8 -14.10 -13.20 11.49
N SER A 9 -15.02 -12.27 11.22
CA SER A 9 -16.43 -12.36 11.65
C SER A 9 -17.39 -12.17 10.47
N ARG A 10 -18.47 -12.98 10.44
CA ARG A 10 -19.60 -12.82 9.50
C ARG A 10 -20.29 -11.45 9.64
N LEU A 11 -20.12 -10.78 10.78
CA LEU A 11 -20.71 -9.48 11.11
C LEU A 11 -20.10 -8.30 10.31
N ALA A 12 -18.90 -8.44 9.76
CA ALA A 12 -18.18 -7.33 9.13
C ALA A 12 -18.70 -6.91 7.74
N ARG A 13 -19.65 -7.63 7.14
CA ARG A 13 -20.26 -7.26 5.84
C ARG A 13 -21.42 -6.27 5.96
N GLN A 14 -21.81 -5.87 7.16
CA GLN A 14 -22.90 -4.92 7.36
C GLN A 14 -22.43 -3.48 7.06
N GLY A 15 -22.49 -3.09 5.78
CA GLY A 15 -22.59 -1.68 5.37
C GLY A 15 -21.35 -1.03 4.74
N ARG A 16 -20.13 -1.54 4.98
CA ARG A 16 -18.91 -1.03 4.31
C ARG A 16 -18.33 -2.09 3.36
N LEU A 17 -18.43 -1.81 2.06
CA LEU A 17 -17.82 -2.63 1.00
C LEU A 17 -16.30 -2.46 1.05
N LEU A 18 -15.64 -3.29 1.87
CA LEU A 18 -14.20 -3.52 1.74
C LEU A 18 -13.95 -4.38 0.49
N PRO A 19 -12.93 -4.07 -0.30
CA PRO A 19 -12.41 -4.96 -1.34
C PRO A 19 -12.08 -6.35 -0.80
N ASP A 20 -12.07 -7.37 -1.66
CA ASP A 20 -11.80 -8.75 -1.28
C ASP A 20 -10.31 -9.15 -1.36
N ARG A 21 -9.47 -8.26 -1.89
CA ARG A 21 -8.04 -8.47 -2.09
C ARG A 21 -7.25 -7.17 -2.15
N ILE A 22 -5.94 -7.30 -1.92
CA ILE A 22 -4.93 -6.28 -2.21
C ILE A 22 -4.11 -6.76 -3.40
N VAL A 23 -3.85 -5.89 -4.37
CA VAL A 23 -2.93 -6.13 -5.49
C VAL A 23 -1.76 -5.17 -5.33
N THR A 24 -0.54 -5.71 -5.28
CA THR A 24 0.69 -4.92 -5.15
C THR A 24 1.79 -5.50 -6.03
N VAL A 25 2.88 -4.77 -6.17
CA VAL A 25 4.12 -5.22 -6.83
C VAL A 25 4.58 -6.55 -6.22
N ALA A 26 5.09 -7.45 -7.07
CA ALA A 26 5.79 -8.65 -6.61
C ALA A 26 7.28 -8.32 -6.37
N PRO A 27 7.95 -8.97 -5.41
CA PRO A 27 9.40 -8.83 -5.26
C PRO A 27 10.11 -9.26 -6.55
N GLY A 28 11.13 -8.50 -6.96
CA GLY A 28 11.90 -8.79 -8.18
C GLY A 28 12.84 -10.00 -8.04
N PHE A 29 13.20 -10.35 -6.81
CA PHE A 29 14.05 -11.50 -6.49
C PHE A 29 13.30 -12.51 -5.63
N GLY A 30 13.05 -13.70 -6.19
CA GLY A 30 12.65 -14.88 -5.42
C GLY A 30 13.90 -15.60 -4.89
N GLN A 31 14.62 -15.01 -3.94
CA GLN A 31 15.63 -15.76 -3.18
C GLN A 31 14.98 -16.37 -1.95
N SER A 32 15.15 -17.67 -1.75
CA SER A 32 14.50 -18.43 -0.67
C SER A 32 14.80 -17.95 0.75
N SER A 33 15.78 -17.07 0.93
CA SER A 33 16.19 -16.51 2.22
C SER A 33 15.61 -15.12 2.52
N MET A 34 14.92 -14.47 1.58
CA MET A 34 14.37 -13.12 1.76
C MET A 34 12.84 -13.17 1.76
N PRO A 35 12.17 -12.71 2.82
CA PRO A 35 10.72 -12.57 2.82
C PRO A 35 10.26 -11.63 1.69
N ASP A 36 9.14 -11.97 1.04
CA ASP A 36 8.62 -11.24 -0.11
C ASP A 36 8.39 -9.75 0.22
N GLU A 37 7.98 -9.46 1.46
CA GLU A 37 7.74 -8.11 1.97
C GLU A 37 9.00 -7.24 1.96
N ILE A 38 10.18 -7.84 2.20
CA ILE A 38 11.48 -7.16 2.10
C ILE A 38 11.84 -6.94 0.63
N GLY A 39 11.65 -7.96 -0.20
CA GLY A 39 12.03 -7.92 -1.61
C GLY A 39 11.29 -6.85 -2.42
N VAL A 40 10.09 -6.45 -1.98
CA VAL A 40 9.29 -5.41 -2.64
C VAL A 40 9.86 -4.00 -2.42
N LEU A 41 10.61 -3.77 -1.34
CA LEU A 41 11.26 -2.48 -1.08
C LEU A 41 12.63 -2.32 -1.76
N LEU A 42 13.23 -3.42 -2.20
CA LEU A 42 14.48 -3.35 -2.93
C LEU A 42 14.26 -2.68 -4.30
N PRO A 43 15.23 -1.87 -4.79
CA PRO A 43 15.18 -1.21 -6.10
C PRO A 43 15.38 -2.22 -7.25
N THR A 44 14.61 -3.29 -7.24
CA THR A 44 14.79 -4.51 -8.03
C THR A 44 13.55 -4.83 -8.85
N GLY A 45 12.40 -4.30 -8.44
CA GLY A 45 11.21 -4.19 -9.27
C GLY A 45 11.17 -2.85 -10.01
N ALA A 46 10.33 -2.76 -11.04
CA ALA A 46 10.12 -1.54 -11.83
C ALA A 46 9.30 -0.44 -11.09
N GLY A 47 9.16 -0.55 -9.76
CA GLY A 47 8.55 0.44 -8.88
C GLY A 47 7.02 0.56 -8.99
N PRO A 48 6.41 1.51 -8.27
CA PRO A 48 4.96 1.74 -8.30
C PRO A 48 4.45 2.12 -9.69
N ALA A 49 5.26 2.85 -10.48
CA ALA A 49 4.89 3.27 -11.83
C ALA A 49 4.63 2.09 -12.78
N ALA A 50 5.41 1.02 -12.67
CA ALA A 50 5.22 -0.18 -13.49
C ALA A 50 3.99 -0.99 -13.09
N LEU A 51 3.63 -1.01 -11.80
CA LEU A 51 2.34 -1.58 -11.39
C LEU A 51 1.18 -0.77 -11.97
N VAL A 52 1.25 0.56 -11.88
CA VAL A 52 0.22 1.43 -12.44
C VAL A 52 0.12 1.25 -13.95
N GLU A 53 1.25 1.15 -14.66
CA GLU A 53 1.29 0.87 -16.09
C GLU A 53 0.61 -0.45 -16.44
N GLY A 54 0.98 -1.55 -15.77
CA GLY A 54 0.35 -2.85 -15.98
C GLY A 54 -1.16 -2.83 -15.69
N LEU A 55 -1.62 -2.06 -14.71
CA LEU A 55 -3.05 -1.90 -14.41
C LEU A 55 -3.80 -1.03 -15.44
N VAL A 56 -3.11 -0.08 -16.08
CA VAL A 56 -3.69 0.69 -17.19
C VAL A 56 -3.82 -0.18 -18.43
N GLU A 57 -2.82 -1.02 -18.72
CA GLU A 57 -2.85 -1.96 -19.84
C GLU A 57 -3.87 -3.08 -19.65
N ASP A 58 -3.91 -3.67 -18.45
CA ASP A 58 -4.90 -4.66 -18.03
C ASP A 58 -5.54 -4.27 -16.69
N PRO A 59 -6.74 -3.64 -16.71
CA PRO A 59 -7.45 -3.28 -15.49
C PRO A 59 -8.12 -4.47 -14.77
N ALA A 60 -8.14 -5.67 -15.34
CA ALA A 60 -8.84 -6.80 -14.74
C ALA A 60 -8.38 -7.13 -13.29
N PRO A 61 -7.08 -7.06 -12.94
CA PRO A 61 -6.60 -7.32 -11.59
C PRO A 61 -7.06 -6.29 -10.54
N SER A 62 -7.28 -5.02 -10.92
CA SER A 62 -7.68 -3.97 -9.98
C SER A 62 -9.18 -3.97 -9.65
N ARG A 63 -10.00 -4.67 -10.44
CA ARG A 63 -11.45 -4.73 -10.22
C ARG A 63 -11.76 -5.33 -8.84
N GLY A 64 -12.39 -4.51 -8.00
CA GLY A 64 -12.79 -4.90 -6.64
C GLY A 64 -11.62 -5.10 -5.67
N ALA A 65 -10.41 -4.59 -5.98
CA ALA A 65 -9.21 -4.72 -5.17
C ALA A 65 -8.79 -3.36 -4.55
N ILE A 66 -7.98 -3.43 -3.49
CA ILE A 66 -7.13 -2.31 -3.04
C ILE A 66 -5.81 -2.37 -3.83
N VAL A 67 -5.37 -1.27 -4.41
CA VAL A 67 -4.03 -1.20 -5.01
C VAL A 67 -3.01 -0.78 -3.97
N GLY A 68 -2.05 -1.64 -3.70
CA GLY A 68 -0.92 -1.37 -2.81
C GLY A 68 0.25 -0.77 -3.57
N LEU A 69 0.76 0.34 -3.06
CA LEU A 69 1.92 1.06 -3.60
C LEU A 69 2.94 1.35 -2.50
N PHE A 70 4.22 1.35 -2.85
CA PHE A 70 5.26 1.87 -1.96
C PHE A 70 5.22 3.40 -1.99
N LEU A 71 4.58 4.00 -0.98
CA LEU A 71 4.23 5.43 -0.99
C LEU A 71 5.36 6.34 -0.49
N ALA A 72 6.36 5.82 0.21
CA ALA A 72 7.54 6.58 0.58
C ALA A 72 8.50 6.80 -0.61
N GLY A 73 8.24 6.18 -1.76
CA GLY A 73 9.12 6.26 -2.94
C GLY A 73 9.42 7.69 -3.39
N PRO A 74 10.70 8.06 -3.60
CA PRO A 74 11.08 9.44 -3.91
C PRO A 74 10.60 9.91 -5.28
N PHE A 75 10.36 8.97 -6.20
CA PHE A 75 9.94 9.22 -7.57
C PHE A 75 8.41 9.09 -7.77
N LEU A 76 7.65 8.89 -6.69
CA LEU A 76 6.20 8.80 -6.79
C LEU A 76 5.58 10.17 -7.09
N ASN A 77 4.97 10.30 -8.28
CA ASN A 77 4.16 11.46 -8.63
C ASN A 77 2.68 11.15 -8.39
N ILE A 78 2.17 11.56 -7.23
CA ILE A 78 0.80 11.22 -6.78
C ILE A 78 -0.27 11.77 -7.73
N GLU A 79 -0.06 12.96 -8.32
CA GLU A 79 -1.02 13.52 -9.27
C GLU A 79 -1.07 12.72 -10.57
N LEU A 80 0.10 12.38 -11.13
CA LEU A 80 0.20 11.60 -12.35
C LEU A 80 -0.35 10.19 -12.14
N GLU A 81 0.15 9.47 -11.13
CA GLU A 81 -0.27 8.10 -10.86
C GLU A 81 -1.73 8.04 -10.42
N GLY A 82 -2.21 9.03 -9.66
CA GLY A 82 -3.63 9.14 -9.28
C GLY A 82 -4.57 9.30 -10.47
N ARG A 83 -4.17 10.02 -11.53
CA ARG A 83 -4.94 10.07 -12.79
C ARG A 83 -4.96 8.71 -13.50
N ARG A 84 -3.80 8.06 -13.60
CA ARG A 84 -3.65 6.75 -14.28
C ARG A 84 -4.43 5.66 -13.56
N LEU A 85 -4.36 5.60 -12.23
CA LEU A 85 -5.14 4.68 -11.41
C LEU A 85 -6.65 4.88 -11.61
N ARG A 86 -7.12 6.13 -11.68
CA ARG A 86 -8.53 6.42 -12.00
C ARG A 86 -8.93 5.94 -13.39
N GLN A 87 -8.08 6.12 -14.40
CA GLN A 87 -8.31 5.57 -15.75
C GLN A 87 -8.40 4.05 -15.74
N ALA A 88 -7.62 3.39 -14.89
CA ALA A 88 -7.68 1.95 -14.64
C ALA A 88 -8.86 1.50 -13.74
N GLY A 89 -9.79 2.40 -13.39
CA GLY A 89 -10.96 2.10 -12.57
C GLY A 89 -10.66 1.80 -11.10
N VAL A 90 -9.47 2.16 -10.62
CA VAL A 90 -9.07 1.96 -9.22
C VAL A 90 -9.81 2.97 -8.34
N SER A 91 -10.38 2.48 -7.25
CA SER A 91 -11.09 3.30 -6.26
C SER A 91 -10.48 3.23 -4.86
N TRP A 92 -9.55 2.29 -4.63
CA TRP A 92 -8.90 2.06 -3.33
C TRP A 92 -7.37 2.01 -3.47
N VAL A 93 -6.68 2.69 -2.56
CA VAL A 93 -5.22 2.69 -2.46
C VAL A 93 -4.76 2.34 -1.04
N THR A 94 -3.60 1.70 -0.89
CA THR A 94 -2.93 1.47 0.39
C THR A 94 -1.42 1.62 0.27
N ASN A 95 -0.75 2.00 1.36
CA ASN A 95 0.71 1.95 1.50
C ASN A 95 1.14 0.50 1.77
N LEU A 96 1.01 -0.38 0.77
CA LEU A 96 1.55 -1.74 0.87
C LEU A 96 2.33 -2.06 -0.40
N PRO A 97 3.65 -2.30 -0.32
CA PRO A 97 4.47 -2.44 0.89
C PRO A 97 4.62 -1.13 1.68
N SER A 98 5.00 -1.26 2.95
CA SER A 98 5.23 -0.13 3.87
C SER A 98 6.53 -0.28 4.66
N VAL A 99 7.19 0.84 4.93
CA VAL A 99 8.37 0.90 5.80
C VAL A 99 8.11 0.44 7.23
N VAL A 100 6.85 0.49 7.70
CA VAL A 100 6.48 0.08 9.07
C VAL A 100 6.50 -1.43 9.27
N GLN A 101 6.53 -2.21 8.19
CA GLN A 101 6.55 -3.67 8.22
C GLN A 101 7.87 -4.25 8.73
N HIS A 102 8.90 -3.42 8.91
CA HIS A 102 10.20 -3.87 9.34
C HIS A 102 10.44 -3.64 10.83
N ASP A 103 11.47 -4.29 11.35
CA ASP A 103 12.02 -3.96 12.65
C ASP A 103 12.34 -2.45 12.78
N ARG A 104 12.50 -2.02 14.03
CA ARG A 104 12.72 -0.60 14.34
C ARG A 104 14.06 -0.09 13.82
N GLU A 105 15.07 -0.94 13.75
CA GLU A 105 16.42 -0.53 13.34
C GLU A 105 16.46 -0.23 11.84
N PHE A 106 15.88 -1.12 11.03
CA PHE A 106 15.78 -0.92 9.58
C PHE A 106 14.84 0.24 9.24
N ALA A 107 13.72 0.40 9.95
CA ALA A 107 12.83 1.55 9.77
C ALA A 107 13.54 2.90 10.05
N VAL A 108 14.46 2.94 11.02
CA VAL A 108 15.30 4.13 11.28
C VAL A 108 16.26 4.37 10.10
N GLN A 109 16.93 3.33 9.60
CA GLN A 109 17.81 3.47 8.42
C GLN A 109 17.07 3.98 7.18
N LEU A 110 15.84 3.52 6.96
CA LEU A 110 14.97 4.03 5.88
C LEU A 110 14.57 5.50 6.11
N THR A 111 14.28 5.87 7.36
CA THR A 111 13.98 7.26 7.74
C THR A 111 15.17 8.18 7.46
N ASP A 112 16.40 7.74 7.74
CA ASP A 112 17.63 8.52 7.50
C ASP A 112 17.84 8.87 6.02
N VAL A 113 17.30 8.06 5.10
CA VAL A 113 17.33 8.32 3.65
C VAL A 113 16.02 8.95 3.13
N GLY A 114 15.16 9.43 4.02
CA GLY A 114 13.90 10.12 3.68
C GLY A 114 12.76 9.21 3.23
N LEU A 115 12.84 7.92 3.60
CA LEU A 115 11.80 6.91 3.40
C LEU A 115 11.13 6.61 4.75
N ASP A 116 10.37 7.57 5.25
CA ASP A 116 9.77 7.50 6.59
C ASP A 116 8.25 7.19 6.56
N PRO A 117 7.68 6.67 7.66
CA PRO A 117 6.25 6.38 7.75
C PRO A 117 5.33 7.61 7.56
N ALA A 118 5.78 8.80 7.96
CA ALA A 118 4.96 10.01 7.84
C ALA A 118 4.78 10.40 6.37
N ARG A 119 5.80 10.17 5.54
CA ARG A 119 5.70 10.31 4.08
C ARG A 119 4.65 9.41 3.46
N GLU A 120 4.54 8.16 3.91
CA GLU A 120 3.50 7.24 3.43
C GLU A 120 2.09 7.72 3.81
N LEU A 121 1.91 8.18 5.04
CA LEU A 121 0.63 8.71 5.52
C LEU A 121 0.24 10.00 4.80
N ALA A 122 1.19 10.91 4.55
CA ALA A 122 0.97 12.12 3.77
C ALA A 122 0.57 11.78 2.32
N ALA A 123 1.23 10.79 1.71
CA ALA A 123 0.87 10.34 0.37
C ALA A 123 -0.53 9.69 0.33
N LEU A 124 -0.92 8.92 1.35
CA LEU A 124 -2.29 8.40 1.49
C LEU A 124 -3.32 9.53 1.59
N ALA A 125 -3.05 10.54 2.43
CA ALA A 125 -3.92 11.71 2.55
C ALA A 125 -4.09 12.41 1.20
N ALA A 126 -3.01 12.59 0.43
CA ALA A 126 -3.08 13.17 -0.91
C ALA A 126 -3.91 12.32 -1.91
N PHE A 127 -3.83 10.98 -1.85
CA PHE A 127 -4.74 10.13 -2.63
C PHE A 127 -6.20 10.28 -2.18
N ARG A 128 -6.46 10.40 -0.87
CA ARG A 128 -7.81 10.65 -0.36
C ARG A 128 -8.38 11.97 -0.86
N GLU A 129 -7.59 13.04 -0.87
CA GLU A 129 -7.97 14.35 -1.42
C GLU A 129 -8.34 14.26 -2.91
N GLN A 130 -7.73 13.32 -3.64
CA GLN A 130 -8.06 13.01 -5.03
C GLN A 130 -9.32 12.14 -5.21
N GLY A 131 -10.01 11.78 -4.12
CA GLY A 131 -11.26 11.02 -4.13
C GLY A 131 -11.10 9.51 -4.02
N PHE A 132 -9.90 9.00 -3.78
CA PHE A 132 -9.71 7.58 -3.50
C PHE A 132 -10.17 7.23 -2.09
N ARG A 133 -10.72 6.03 -1.91
CA ARG A 133 -10.77 5.40 -0.59
C ARG A 133 -9.39 4.88 -0.23
N ILE A 134 -9.05 4.95 1.05
CA ILE A 134 -7.71 4.59 1.49
C ILE A 134 -7.74 3.57 2.63
N ALA A 135 -6.79 2.65 2.59
CA ALA A 135 -6.46 1.78 3.72
C ALA A 135 -5.02 2.05 4.15
N ALA A 136 -4.79 2.18 5.45
CA ALA A 136 -3.46 2.43 5.99
C ALA A 136 -2.84 1.16 6.58
N THR A 137 -1.64 0.81 6.13
CA THR A 137 -0.81 -0.25 6.71
C THR A 137 -0.22 0.22 8.02
N VAL A 138 -0.40 -0.57 9.07
CA VAL A 138 0.02 -0.27 10.44
C VAL A 138 0.59 -1.51 11.11
N SER A 139 1.56 -1.32 12.00
CA SER A 139 2.23 -2.44 12.70
C SER A 139 2.12 -2.39 14.22
N ASP A 140 1.62 -1.28 14.78
CA ASP A 140 1.40 -1.11 16.21
C ASP A 140 0.31 -0.05 16.48
N ALA A 141 -0.03 0.12 17.76
CA ALA A 141 -1.06 1.06 18.20
C ALA A 141 -0.71 2.53 17.90
N GLN A 142 0.58 2.89 17.91
CA GLN A 142 1.01 4.24 17.60
C GLN A 142 0.82 4.55 16.11
N GLY A 143 1.21 3.63 15.24
CA GLY A 143 0.95 3.71 13.80
C GLY A 143 -0.54 3.74 13.49
N ALA A 144 -1.36 2.97 14.21
CA ALA A 144 -2.82 3.01 14.09
C ALA A 144 -3.41 4.37 14.48
N ALA A 145 -2.91 4.99 15.54
CA ALA A 145 -3.34 6.33 15.94
C ALA A 145 -3.01 7.37 14.86
N ALA A 146 -1.76 7.38 14.37
CA ALA A 146 -1.33 8.29 13.31
C ALA A 146 -2.12 8.06 12.00
N ALA A 147 -2.36 6.79 11.64
CA ALA A 147 -3.15 6.44 10.46
C ALA A 147 -4.61 6.92 10.56
N ALA A 148 -5.20 6.94 11.76
CA ALA A 148 -6.57 7.42 11.95
C ALA A 148 -6.73 8.90 11.57
N GLU A 149 -5.68 9.71 11.76
CA GLU A 149 -5.68 11.14 11.43
C GLU A 149 -5.77 11.39 9.91
N THR A 150 -5.36 10.42 9.08
CA THR A 150 -5.49 10.51 7.61
C THR A 150 -6.93 10.33 7.12
N GLY A 151 -7.85 9.98 8.01
CA GLY A 151 -9.24 9.67 7.67
C GLY A 151 -9.41 8.31 6.98
N ALA A 152 -8.49 7.37 7.19
CA ALA A 152 -8.51 6.08 6.50
C ALA A 152 -9.82 5.31 6.70
N ASP A 153 -10.33 4.71 5.62
CA ASP A 153 -11.57 3.92 5.64
C ASP A 153 -11.35 2.54 6.29
N ALA A 154 -10.10 2.07 6.27
CA ALA A 154 -9.67 0.80 6.82
C ALA A 154 -8.19 0.84 7.28
N MET A 155 -7.80 -0.14 8.10
CA MET A 155 -6.41 -0.37 8.47
C MET A 155 -6.00 -1.80 8.10
N VAL A 156 -4.81 -1.94 7.53
CA VAL A 156 -4.16 -3.22 7.24
C VAL A 156 -3.14 -3.46 8.34
N VAL A 157 -3.43 -4.40 9.24
CA VAL A 157 -2.52 -4.72 10.35
C VAL A 157 -1.47 -5.70 9.85
N MET A 158 -0.24 -5.24 9.70
CA MET A 158 0.91 -6.06 9.29
C MET A 158 1.91 -6.14 10.44
N PRO A 159 2.17 -7.32 11.02
CA PRO A 159 3.19 -7.46 12.04
C PRO A 159 4.57 -7.14 11.45
N ARG A 160 5.48 -6.66 12.31
CA ARG A 160 6.86 -6.43 11.93
C ARG A 160 7.56 -7.77 11.68
N VAL A 161 8.36 -7.83 10.61
CA VAL A 161 9.29 -8.93 10.34
C VAL A 161 10.71 -8.57 10.75
#